data_AF-A0A611U7H5-F1
#
_entry.id   AF-A0A611U7H5-F1
#
_cell.length_a   1.000
_cell.length_b   1.000
_cell.length_c   1.000
_cell.angle_alpha   90.00
_cell.angle_beta   90.00
_cell.angle_gamma   90.00
#
_symmetry.space_group_name_H-M   'P 1'
#
loop_
_entity.id
_entity.type
_entity.pdbx_description
1 polymer ?
#
loop_
_entity_poly.entity_id
_entity_poly.type
_entity_poly.pdbx_seq_one_letter_code
_entity_poly.pdbx_strand_id
1 'polypeptide(L)'
;AVSDLNAQIIKGEKAVSISHTSAIPVLGIRNVANGFTGLPLIDPQIDYKGAVDASQFMTDGKGQVYLNATVNDDKGNKIGTLKTVLRVAAQANNGVDSNVMLYASSADSGFFGGLPQSAEGVFDSGDAYSFARTLFPGIAETWSDNGTAYAPGNVGQFDFSSTANTYHAYYASGIPQDANLSITLDQPAASDAIKWHVSLPITVSYN
;
A
#
# COMPACT_ATOMS: atom_id res chain seq x y z
N ALA A 1 -1.88 -8.26 -12.62
CA ALA A 1 -3.20 -7.68 -12.93
C ALA A 1 -4.28 -8.62 -12.42
N VAL A 2 -5.35 -8.09 -11.82
CA VAL A 2 -6.51 -8.88 -11.34
C VAL A 2 -7.61 -8.77 -12.40
N SER A 3 -8.25 -9.87 -12.78
CA SER A 3 -9.20 -9.93 -13.90
C SER A 3 -10.53 -10.59 -13.58
N ASP A 4 -10.72 -11.06 -12.34
CA ASP A 4 -11.86 -11.86 -11.88
C ASP A 4 -12.81 -11.10 -10.93
N LEU A 5 -12.70 -9.76 -10.89
CA LEU A 5 -13.52 -8.88 -10.08
C LEU A 5 -14.88 -8.57 -10.76
N ASN A 6 -15.77 -9.56 -10.78
CA ASN A 6 -17.10 -9.42 -11.38
C ASN A 6 -18.17 -9.12 -10.32
N ALA A 7 -19.16 -8.30 -10.68
CA ALA A 7 -20.36 -8.10 -9.87
C ALA A 7 -21.61 -7.86 -10.74
N GLN A 8 -22.78 -8.09 -10.16
CA GLN A 8 -24.06 -7.80 -10.78
C GLN A 8 -24.49 -6.38 -10.43
N ILE A 9 -24.98 -5.63 -11.41
CA ILE A 9 -25.59 -4.32 -11.24
C ILE A 9 -26.99 -4.31 -11.86
N ILE A 10 -27.97 -3.75 -11.17
CA ILE A 10 -29.33 -3.69 -11.68
C ILE A 10 -29.43 -2.55 -12.69
N LYS A 11 -30.14 -2.78 -13.79
CA LYS A 11 -30.43 -1.74 -14.79
C LYS A 11 -31.03 -0.50 -14.12
N GLY A 12 -30.51 0.67 -14.46
CA GLY A 12 -30.91 1.96 -13.88
C GLY A 12 -30.15 2.35 -12.60
N GLU A 13 -29.36 1.45 -12.01
CA GLU A 13 -28.49 1.79 -10.89
C GLU A 13 -27.15 2.35 -11.35
N LYS A 14 -26.48 3.06 -10.44
CA LYS A 14 -25.13 3.59 -10.66
C LYS A 14 -24.08 2.94 -9.77
N ALA A 15 -24.47 2.37 -8.64
CA ALA A 15 -23.53 1.86 -7.65
C ALA A 15 -23.51 0.34 -7.67
N VAL A 16 -22.32 -0.24 -7.57
CA VAL A 16 -22.14 -1.69 -7.38
C VAL A 16 -20.99 -1.92 -6.40
N SER A 17 -21.18 -2.88 -5.50
CA SER A 17 -20.14 -3.36 -4.61
C SER A 17 -19.60 -4.69 -5.15
N ILE A 18 -18.29 -4.79 -5.27
CA ILE A 18 -17.58 -5.99 -5.67
C ILE A 18 -16.86 -6.52 -4.43
N SER A 19 -17.21 -7.74 -4.03
CA SER A 19 -16.50 -8.47 -2.97
C SER A 19 -15.42 -9.35 -3.60
N HIS A 20 -14.37 -9.61 -2.84
CA HIS A 20 -13.27 -10.48 -3.24
C HIS A 20 -12.83 -11.36 -2.06
N THR A 21 -12.28 -12.53 -2.36
CA THR A 21 -11.94 -13.55 -1.35
C THR A 21 -10.47 -13.57 -0.99
N SER A 22 -9.64 -12.75 -1.64
CA SER A 22 -8.19 -12.69 -1.42
C SER A 22 -7.71 -11.26 -1.48
N ALA A 23 -6.70 -10.92 -0.69
CA ALA A 23 -6.11 -9.58 -0.74
C ALA A 23 -5.51 -9.30 -2.13
N ILE A 24 -5.62 -8.06 -2.60
CA ILE A 24 -5.14 -7.64 -3.92
C ILE A 24 -3.84 -6.85 -3.74
N PRO A 25 -2.69 -7.37 -4.24
CA PRO A 25 -1.41 -6.66 -4.17
C PRO A 25 -1.43 -5.40 -5.04
N VAL A 26 -0.89 -4.29 -4.50
CA VAL A 26 -0.79 -3.00 -5.21
C VAL A 26 0.68 -2.63 -5.43
N LEU A 27 1.46 -2.45 -4.35
CA LEU A 27 2.89 -2.13 -4.45
C LEU A 27 3.69 -2.88 -3.37
N GLY A 28 4.76 -3.55 -3.80
CA GLY A 28 5.73 -4.18 -2.92
C GLY A 28 7.12 -3.62 -3.18
N ILE A 29 7.83 -3.19 -2.14
CA ILE A 29 9.24 -2.77 -2.19
C ILE A 29 9.99 -3.55 -1.11
N ARG A 30 11.16 -4.08 -1.46
CA ARG A 30 12.05 -4.80 -0.55
C ARG A 30 13.49 -4.64 -1.01
N ASN A 31 14.42 -4.81 -0.08
CA ASN A 31 15.84 -4.98 -0.44
C ASN A 31 16.06 -6.23 -1.30
N VAL A 32 17.07 -6.19 -2.18
CA VAL A 32 17.38 -7.27 -3.14
C VAL A 32 18.25 -8.36 -2.51
N ALA A 33 19.21 -7.96 -1.68
CA ALA A 33 20.13 -8.86 -0.96
C ALA A 33 19.74 -8.99 0.51
N ASN A 34 20.58 -9.61 1.35
CA ASN A 34 20.41 -9.60 2.80
C ASN A 34 20.79 -8.22 3.37
N GLY A 35 19.88 -7.26 3.22
CA GLY A 35 20.06 -5.86 3.60
C GLY A 35 20.64 -4.97 2.50
N PHE A 36 20.81 -3.69 2.82
CA PHE A 36 21.45 -2.68 1.98
C PHE A 36 22.19 -1.67 2.85
N THR A 37 23.39 -1.26 2.43
CA THR A 37 24.13 -0.19 3.10
C THR A 37 23.45 1.14 2.84
N GLY A 38 23.29 1.96 3.88
CA GLY A 38 22.73 3.30 3.73
C GLY A 38 23.60 4.19 2.86
N LEU A 39 22.97 5.10 2.13
CA LEU A 39 23.61 6.09 1.27
C LEU A 39 22.71 7.32 1.19
N PRO A 40 23.27 8.53 1.00
CA PRO A 40 22.45 9.67 0.63
C PRO A 40 21.66 9.39 -0.64
N LEU A 41 20.47 9.99 -0.76
CA LEU A 41 19.65 9.95 -1.95
C LEU A 41 19.00 8.59 -2.29
N ILE A 42 18.75 7.73 -1.29
CA ILE A 42 18.15 6.40 -1.48
C ILE A 42 16.82 6.22 -0.74
N ASP A 43 16.26 7.27 -0.14
CA ASP A 43 14.99 7.17 0.55
C ASP A 43 13.86 7.03 -0.48
N PRO A 44 13.10 5.91 -0.51
CA PRO A 44 12.07 5.72 -1.53
C PRO A 44 10.91 6.69 -1.31
N GLN A 45 10.44 7.34 -2.35
CA GLN A 45 9.31 8.28 -2.33
C GLN A 45 8.19 7.73 -3.21
N ILE A 46 6.98 7.55 -2.65
CA ILE A 46 5.87 6.88 -3.32
C ILE A 46 4.79 7.88 -3.69
N ASP A 47 4.44 7.93 -4.98
CA ASP A 47 3.38 8.77 -5.51
C ASP A 47 2.31 7.92 -6.23
N TYR A 48 1.13 7.85 -5.63
CA TYR A 48 -0.06 7.18 -6.17
C TYR A 48 -0.85 8.05 -7.18
N LYS A 49 -0.25 9.15 -7.66
CA LYS A 49 -0.81 10.08 -8.66
C LYS A 49 -2.20 10.60 -8.28
N GLY A 50 -2.39 10.88 -7.00
CA GLY A 50 -3.65 11.37 -6.43
C GLY A 50 -4.68 10.28 -6.09
N ALA A 51 -4.39 9.00 -6.32
CA ALA A 51 -5.31 7.93 -5.93
C ALA A 51 -5.36 7.70 -4.40
N VAL A 52 -4.30 8.10 -3.69
CA VAL A 52 -4.14 8.02 -2.23
C VAL A 52 -3.61 9.36 -1.75
N ASP A 53 -4.12 9.83 -0.61
CA ASP A 53 -3.61 11.00 0.11
C ASP A 53 -2.99 10.53 1.44
N ALA A 54 -1.66 10.64 1.56
CA ALA A 54 -0.92 10.19 2.74
C ALA A 54 -1.27 10.97 4.02
N SER A 55 -1.83 12.18 3.90
CA SER A 55 -2.29 12.93 5.07
C SER A 55 -3.62 12.41 5.62
N GLN A 56 -4.28 11.49 4.91
CA GLN A 56 -5.62 10.97 5.23
C GLN A 56 -5.60 9.52 5.72
N PHE A 57 -4.43 9.00 6.11
CA PHE A 57 -4.38 7.72 6.80
C PHE A 57 -5.21 7.78 8.08
N MET A 58 -5.99 6.73 8.31
CA MET A 58 -6.86 6.59 9.46
C MET A 58 -6.00 6.43 10.72
N THR A 59 -6.38 7.10 11.81
CA THR A 59 -5.72 6.99 13.11
C THR A 59 -6.30 5.81 13.89
N ASP A 60 -6.22 4.61 13.31
CA ASP A 60 -6.82 3.38 13.83
C ASP A 60 -5.81 2.25 14.07
N GLY A 61 -4.51 2.52 13.91
CA GLY A 61 -3.44 1.54 14.08
C GLY A 61 -3.44 0.41 13.04
N LYS A 62 -4.05 0.61 11.87
CA LYS A 62 -4.19 -0.44 10.84
C LYS A 62 -3.59 -0.09 9.49
N GLY A 63 -2.92 1.04 9.35
CA GLY A 63 -2.29 1.45 8.10
C GLY A 63 -3.30 1.63 6.97
N GLN A 64 -4.49 2.14 7.26
CA GLN A 64 -5.58 2.24 6.29
C GLN A 64 -5.71 3.66 5.72
N VAL A 65 -5.99 3.74 4.43
CA VAL A 65 -6.30 4.99 3.74
C VAL A 65 -7.29 4.72 2.61
N TYR A 66 -8.14 5.70 2.27
CA TYR A 66 -9.01 5.56 1.11
C TYR A 66 -8.22 5.60 -0.18
N LEU A 67 -8.52 4.68 -1.08
CA LEU A 67 -8.03 4.66 -2.44
C LEU A 67 -9.18 5.01 -3.38
N ASN A 68 -8.98 6.02 -4.22
CA ASN A 68 -9.92 6.44 -5.25
C ASN A 68 -9.28 6.31 -6.62
N ALA A 69 -9.97 5.74 -7.60
CA ALA A 69 -9.43 5.54 -8.93
C ALA A 69 -10.49 5.76 -10.01
N THR A 70 -10.04 6.13 -11.21
CA THR A 70 -10.94 6.25 -12.37
C THR A 70 -11.25 4.88 -12.94
N VAL A 71 -12.53 4.62 -13.20
CA VAL A 71 -13.01 3.43 -13.90
C VAL A 71 -13.26 3.80 -15.36
N ASN A 72 -12.68 3.03 -16.27
CA ASN A 72 -12.78 3.23 -17.71
C ASN A 72 -13.44 2.03 -18.40
N ASP A 73 -14.06 2.25 -19.56
CA ASP A 73 -14.49 1.19 -20.48
C ASP A 73 -13.30 0.63 -21.29
N ASP A 74 -13.53 -0.44 -22.07
CA ASP A 74 -12.51 -1.04 -22.96
C ASP A 74 -11.93 -0.07 -24.01
N LYS A 75 -12.57 1.07 -24.25
CA LYS A 75 -12.11 2.11 -25.20
C LYS A 75 -11.28 3.19 -24.49
N GLY A 76 -11.10 3.09 -23.17
CA GLY A 76 -10.39 4.05 -22.35
C GLY A 76 -11.21 5.28 -21.96
N ASN A 77 -12.53 5.29 -22.20
CA ASN A 77 -13.39 6.38 -21.76
C ASN A 77 -13.72 6.21 -20.28
N LYS A 78 -13.67 7.30 -19.51
CA LYS A 78 -14.15 7.28 -18.13
C LYS A 78 -15.64 6.95 -18.09
N ILE A 79 -16.00 5.97 -17.25
CA ILE A 79 -17.37 5.55 -16.99
C ILE A 79 -17.76 5.64 -15.53
N GLY A 80 -16.82 5.90 -14.62
CA GLY A 80 -17.12 6.01 -13.20
C GLY A 80 -15.89 6.18 -12.32
N THR A 81 -16.09 5.94 -11.03
CA THR A 81 -15.06 6.02 -9.98
C THR A 81 -15.11 4.77 -9.12
N LEU A 82 -13.94 4.23 -8.79
CA LEU A 82 -13.74 3.17 -7.81
C LEU A 82 -13.34 3.83 -6.48
N LYS A 83 -13.94 3.39 -5.38
CA LYS A 83 -13.52 3.70 -4.01
C LYS A 83 -13.32 2.40 -3.23
N THR A 84 -12.21 2.31 -2.52
CA THR A 84 -11.92 1.21 -1.60
C THR A 84 -10.93 1.67 -0.51
N VAL A 85 -10.40 0.72 0.27
CA VAL A 85 -9.36 0.94 1.27
C VAL A 85 -8.07 0.30 0.80
N LEU A 86 -6.98 1.07 0.84
CA LEU A 86 -5.62 0.55 0.78
C LEU A 86 -5.14 0.32 2.22
N ARG A 87 -4.55 -0.85 2.47
CA ARG A 87 -3.85 -1.15 3.72
C ARG A 87 -2.36 -1.26 3.44
N VAL A 88 -1.55 -0.70 4.33
CA VAL A 88 -0.09 -0.65 4.20
C VAL A 88 0.58 -1.26 5.43
N ALA A 89 1.60 -2.06 5.20
CA ALA A 89 2.53 -2.55 6.21
C ALA A 89 3.96 -2.30 5.75
N ALA A 90 4.75 -1.64 6.59
CA ALA A 90 6.16 -1.39 6.31
C ALA A 90 6.96 -1.47 7.61
N GLN A 91 8.10 -2.14 7.54
CA GLN A 91 8.99 -2.34 8.66
C GLN A 91 10.42 -2.12 8.19
N ALA A 92 11.26 -1.59 9.08
CA ALA A 92 12.69 -1.57 8.85
C ALA A 92 13.49 -1.74 10.14
N ASN A 93 14.74 -2.14 9.97
CA ASN A 93 15.77 -2.10 11.01
C ASN A 93 17.08 -1.55 10.47
N ASN A 94 17.95 -1.07 11.36
CA ASN A 94 19.27 -0.53 11.05
C ASN A 94 20.42 -1.55 11.15
N GLY A 95 20.12 -2.80 11.50
CA GLY A 95 21.10 -3.86 11.73
C GLY A 95 21.92 -3.72 13.01
N VAL A 96 21.51 -2.83 13.94
CA VAL A 96 22.23 -2.57 15.19
C VAL A 96 21.30 -2.73 16.40
N ASP A 97 20.31 -1.85 16.53
CA ASP A 97 19.52 -1.69 17.77
C ASP A 97 18.09 -1.19 17.56
N SER A 98 17.69 -0.86 16.33
CA SER A 98 16.37 -0.35 16.00
C SER A 98 15.65 -1.27 15.02
N ASN A 99 14.44 -1.69 15.37
CA ASN A 99 13.52 -2.44 14.51
C ASN A 99 12.08 -1.96 14.77
N VAL A 100 11.48 -1.30 13.78
CA VAL A 100 10.22 -0.56 13.95
C VAL A 100 9.30 -0.71 12.74
N MET A 101 7.99 -0.59 12.99
CA MET A 101 7.00 -0.35 11.95
C MET A 101 7.00 1.13 11.57
N LEU A 102 6.82 1.43 10.28
CA LEU A 102 7.15 2.74 9.74
C LEU A 102 5.95 3.68 9.60
N TYR A 103 6.15 4.93 10.00
CA TYR A 103 5.45 6.11 9.49
C TYR A 103 6.45 7.03 8.77
N ALA A 104 5.97 8.02 8.03
CA ALA A 104 6.81 9.00 7.33
C ALA A 104 6.14 10.39 7.40
N SER A 105 6.60 11.24 8.32
CA SER A 105 6.03 12.57 8.58
C SER A 105 6.55 13.63 7.60
N SER A 106 7.63 13.34 6.88
CA SER A 106 8.24 14.26 5.92
C SER A 106 8.93 13.49 4.79
N ALA A 107 9.29 14.21 3.73
CA ALA A 107 10.02 13.64 2.59
C ALA A 107 11.41 13.11 2.94
N ASP A 108 11.99 13.51 4.08
CA ASP A 108 13.30 13.01 4.54
C ASP A 108 13.20 11.58 5.11
N SER A 109 12.00 11.00 5.17
CA SER A 109 11.78 9.62 5.61
C SER A 109 11.55 8.69 4.42
N GLY A 110 12.11 7.48 4.50
CA GLY A 110 11.86 6.42 3.55
C GLY A 110 10.37 6.04 3.47
N PHE A 111 9.94 5.76 2.24
CA PHE A 111 8.56 5.45 1.84
C PHE A 111 7.55 6.59 2.04
N PHE A 112 8.01 7.84 2.16
CA PHE A 112 7.11 8.99 2.22
C PHE A 112 6.15 9.05 1.02
N GLY A 113 4.93 9.54 1.26
CA GLY A 113 3.81 9.50 0.32
C GLY A 113 3.06 8.15 0.27
N GLY A 114 3.64 7.08 0.82
CA GLY A 114 3.01 5.76 0.91
C GLY A 114 2.67 5.27 2.32
N LEU A 115 3.04 6.02 3.37
CA LEU A 115 2.85 5.66 4.78
C LEU A 115 1.98 6.69 5.52
N PRO A 116 1.41 6.32 6.68
CA PRO A 116 0.88 7.29 7.63
C PRO A 116 1.90 8.39 7.96
N GLN A 117 1.43 9.60 8.19
CA GLN A 117 2.30 10.73 8.60
C GLN A 117 2.50 10.81 10.11
N SER A 118 1.85 9.95 10.89
CA SER A 118 1.98 9.86 12.34
C SER A 118 1.94 8.41 12.82
N ALA A 119 2.41 8.19 14.05
CA ALA A 119 2.47 6.89 14.71
C ALA A 119 1.09 6.20 14.81
N GLU A 120 0.03 6.97 15.06
CA GLU A 120 -1.32 6.46 15.34
C GLU A 120 -1.98 5.76 14.14
N GLY A 121 -1.46 6.01 12.93
CA GLY A 121 -1.95 5.35 11.72
C GLY A 121 -1.18 4.08 11.36
N VAL A 122 -0.08 3.76 12.02
CA VAL A 122 0.80 2.64 11.65
C VAL A 122 0.13 1.30 11.93
N PHE A 123 0.20 0.38 10.97
CA PHE A 123 -0.18 -1.00 11.22
C PHE A 123 0.91 -1.69 12.03
N ASP A 124 0.87 -1.59 13.36
CA ASP A 124 1.97 -1.95 14.26
C ASP A 124 1.75 -3.27 15.03
N SER A 125 0.68 -4.00 14.73
CA SER A 125 0.46 -5.33 15.28
C SER A 125 1.37 -6.38 14.61
N GLY A 126 1.54 -7.53 15.27
CA GLY A 126 2.28 -8.67 14.69
C GLY A 126 1.68 -9.21 13.38
N ASP A 127 0.42 -8.85 13.06
CA ASP A 127 -0.24 -9.27 11.82
C ASP A 127 0.26 -8.51 10.59
N ALA A 128 0.93 -7.37 10.76
CA ALA A 128 1.40 -6.54 9.65
C ALA A 128 2.40 -7.27 8.76
N TYR A 129 3.33 -8.04 9.35
CA TYR A 129 4.26 -8.88 8.59
C TYR A 129 3.54 -10.01 7.84
N SER A 130 2.55 -10.64 8.47
CA SER A 130 1.72 -11.68 7.84
C SER A 130 0.91 -11.12 6.66
N PHE A 131 0.36 -9.92 6.80
CA PHE A 131 -0.31 -9.20 5.71
C PHE A 131 0.66 -8.91 4.55
N ALA A 132 1.84 -8.36 4.85
CA ALA A 132 2.86 -8.08 3.84
C ALA A 132 3.26 -9.34 3.04
N ARG A 133 3.51 -10.47 3.72
CA ARG A 133 3.85 -11.74 3.07
C ARG A 133 2.71 -12.36 2.28
N THR A 134 1.46 -12.13 2.70
CA THR A 134 0.28 -12.59 1.95
C THR A 134 0.19 -11.87 0.60
N LEU A 135 0.48 -10.56 0.58
CA LEU A 135 0.50 -9.79 -0.66
C LEU A 135 1.72 -10.12 -1.53
N PHE A 136 2.90 -10.19 -0.91
CA PHE A 136 4.18 -10.35 -1.59
C PHE A 136 5.06 -11.38 -0.83
N PRO A 137 4.93 -12.68 -1.13
CA PRO A 137 5.68 -13.73 -0.44
C PRO A 137 7.21 -13.53 -0.48
N GLY A 138 7.73 -12.91 -1.54
CA GLY A 138 9.15 -12.62 -1.72
C GLY A 138 9.75 -11.67 -0.67
N ILE A 139 8.93 -10.97 0.13
CA ILE A 139 9.43 -10.20 1.29
C ILE A 139 10.18 -11.10 2.27
N ALA A 140 9.72 -12.34 2.45
CA ALA A 140 10.36 -13.30 3.35
C ALA A 140 11.75 -13.76 2.90
N GLU A 141 12.11 -13.55 1.63
CA GLU A 141 13.40 -13.97 1.07
C GLU A 141 14.56 -13.06 1.52
N THR A 142 14.26 -11.80 1.85
CA THR A 142 15.28 -10.76 2.09
C THR A 142 15.09 -10.01 3.40
N TRP A 143 13.98 -10.25 4.10
CA TRP A 143 13.74 -9.71 5.43
C TRP A 143 14.56 -10.46 6.48
N SER A 144 15.24 -9.70 7.34
CA SER A 144 15.96 -10.18 8.52
C SER A 144 15.74 -9.13 9.61
N ASP A 145 15.53 -9.58 10.84
CA ASP A 145 15.49 -8.68 12.00
C ASP A 145 16.90 -8.38 12.56
N ASN A 146 17.94 -9.01 11.99
CA ASN A 146 19.34 -8.91 12.41
C ASN A 146 19.56 -9.16 13.90
N GLY A 147 18.72 -10.01 14.51
CA GLY A 147 18.77 -10.30 15.95
C GLY A 147 18.15 -9.21 16.83
N THR A 148 17.66 -8.11 16.26
CA THR A 148 16.89 -7.07 16.95
C THR A 148 15.41 -7.37 16.77
N ALA A 149 14.83 -8.18 17.66
CA ALA A 149 13.42 -8.56 17.57
C ALA A 149 12.49 -7.34 17.61
N TYR A 150 11.45 -7.38 16.79
CA TYR A 150 10.38 -6.38 16.82
C TYR A 150 9.49 -6.55 18.06
N ALA A 151 9.21 -5.43 18.75
CA ALA A 151 8.21 -5.38 19.81
C ALA A 151 6.92 -4.73 19.26
N PRO A 152 5.75 -5.38 19.38
CA PRO A 152 4.47 -4.78 18.94
C PRO A 152 4.24 -3.39 19.55
N GLY A 153 3.78 -2.45 18.73
CA GLY A 153 3.65 -1.03 19.09
C GLY A 153 4.92 -0.20 18.90
N ASN A 154 6.05 -0.81 18.51
CA ASN A 154 7.28 -0.07 18.27
C ASN A 154 7.24 0.59 16.89
N VAL A 155 6.96 1.89 16.87
CA VAL A 155 6.79 2.66 15.64
C VAL A 155 7.88 3.71 15.51
N GLY A 156 8.33 3.95 14.28
CA GLY A 156 9.44 4.85 14.02
C GLY A 156 9.49 5.29 12.56
N GLN A 157 10.54 6.00 12.24
CA GLN A 157 10.87 6.43 10.88
C GLN A 157 12.32 6.05 10.62
N PHE A 158 12.67 5.93 9.36
CA PHE A 158 14.07 5.86 8.95
C PHE A 158 14.33 6.86 7.85
N ASP A 159 15.47 7.54 7.97
CA ASP A 159 16.26 7.97 6.84
C ASP A 159 17.29 6.87 6.55
N PHE A 160 17.36 6.44 5.30
CA PHE A 160 18.27 5.37 4.89
C PHE A 160 19.65 5.92 4.51
N SER A 161 20.02 7.09 5.05
CA SER A 161 21.17 7.88 4.63
C SER A 161 22.52 7.42 5.22
N SER A 162 22.50 6.76 6.39
CA SER A 162 23.74 6.44 7.13
C SER A 162 24.53 5.30 6.51
N THR A 163 25.73 5.62 6.03
CA THR A 163 26.66 4.63 5.46
C THR A 163 27.27 3.69 6.50
N ALA A 164 27.04 3.93 7.79
CA ALA A 164 27.49 3.05 8.87
C ALA A 164 26.50 1.89 9.13
N ASN A 165 25.27 2.00 8.65
CA ASN A 165 24.21 1.03 8.91
C ASN A 165 23.99 0.11 7.70
N THR A 166 23.59 -1.13 8.00
CA THR A 166 23.03 -2.06 7.01
C THR A 166 21.57 -2.23 7.32
N TYR A 167 20.73 -1.61 6.51
CA TYR A 167 19.29 -1.59 6.70
C TYR A 167 18.64 -2.82 6.07
N HIS A 168 17.55 -3.26 6.68
CA HIS A 168 16.58 -4.16 6.05
C HIS A 168 15.24 -3.47 6.10
N ALA A 169 14.53 -3.47 4.98
CA ALA A 169 13.27 -2.75 4.90
C ALA A 169 12.33 -3.44 3.90
N TYR A 170 11.04 -3.43 4.23
CA TYR A 170 10.00 -3.72 3.27
C TYR A 170 8.88 -2.70 3.34
N TYR A 171 8.18 -2.56 2.22
CA TYR A 171 6.92 -1.87 2.07
C TYR A 171 5.96 -2.78 1.33
N ALA A 172 4.75 -2.94 1.84
CA ALA A 172 3.69 -3.69 1.18
C ALA A 172 2.37 -2.92 1.28
N SER A 173 1.77 -2.61 0.14
CA SER A 173 0.43 -2.07 0.05
C SER A 173 -0.49 -2.97 -0.77
N GLY A 174 -1.73 -3.06 -0.34
CA GLY A 174 -2.75 -3.84 -1.02
C GLY A 174 -4.16 -3.57 -0.50
N ILE A 175 -5.15 -4.00 -1.27
CA ILE A 175 -6.55 -3.96 -0.85
C ILE A 175 -6.80 -5.24 -0.04
N PRO A 176 -7.09 -5.13 1.27
CA PRO A 176 -7.21 -6.31 2.11
C PRO A 176 -8.53 -7.05 1.84
N GLN A 177 -8.59 -8.35 2.13
CA GLN A 177 -9.77 -9.19 1.83
C GLN A 177 -11.08 -8.76 2.51
N ASP A 178 -10.97 -7.96 3.59
CA ASP A 178 -12.10 -7.42 4.35
C ASP A 178 -12.59 -6.07 3.80
N ALA A 179 -11.94 -5.51 2.78
CA ALA A 179 -12.39 -4.31 2.09
C ALA A 179 -13.25 -4.69 0.87
N ASN A 180 -14.33 -3.95 0.64
CA ASN A 180 -15.07 -4.06 -0.62
C ASN A 180 -14.57 -3.00 -1.62
N LEU A 181 -14.76 -3.28 -2.90
CA LEU A 181 -14.57 -2.32 -3.99
C LEU A 181 -15.94 -1.73 -4.33
N SER A 182 -16.10 -0.41 -4.21
CA SER A 182 -17.32 0.27 -4.58
C SER A 182 -17.10 1.04 -5.88
N ILE A 183 -17.84 0.69 -6.93
CA ILE A 183 -17.85 1.43 -8.20
C ILE A 183 -19.12 2.26 -8.26
N THR A 184 -18.97 3.55 -8.55
CA THR A 184 -20.07 4.44 -8.91
C THR A 184 -19.91 4.88 -10.36
N LEU A 185 -20.83 4.46 -11.22
CA LEU A 185 -20.91 4.84 -12.62
C LEU A 185 -21.38 6.30 -12.78
N ASP A 186 -20.84 6.98 -13.77
CA ASP A 186 -21.24 8.35 -14.10
C ASP A 186 -22.68 8.37 -14.67
N GLN A 187 -23.05 7.32 -15.42
CA GLN A 187 -24.39 7.10 -15.99
C GLN A 187 -25.03 5.81 -15.46
N PRO A 188 -26.37 5.73 -15.35
CA PRO A 188 -27.05 4.51 -14.96
C PRO A 188 -26.74 3.33 -15.88
N ALA A 189 -26.66 2.12 -15.33
CA ALA A 189 -26.47 0.89 -16.10
C ALA A 189 -27.63 0.68 -17.10
N ALA A 190 -27.32 0.47 -18.37
CA ALA A 190 -28.33 0.50 -19.45
C ALA A 190 -29.01 -0.85 -19.74
N SER A 191 -28.28 -1.97 -19.71
CA SER A 191 -28.78 -3.38 -19.73
C SER A 191 -27.68 -4.39 -20.09
N ASP A 192 -26.61 -3.93 -20.74
CA ASP A 192 -25.57 -4.82 -21.28
C ASP A 192 -24.44 -5.02 -20.27
N ALA A 193 -23.65 -6.09 -20.48
CA ALA A 193 -22.43 -6.32 -19.72
C ALA A 193 -21.47 -5.14 -19.91
N ILE A 194 -21.13 -4.47 -18.81
CA ILE A 194 -20.16 -3.37 -18.80
C ILE A 194 -18.78 -3.98 -18.55
N LYS A 195 -17.93 -3.96 -19.58
CA LYS A 195 -16.51 -4.24 -19.39
C LYS A 195 -15.83 -2.99 -18.86
N TRP A 196 -15.00 -3.16 -17.85
CA TRP A 196 -14.38 -2.05 -17.14
C TRP A 196 -12.94 -2.38 -16.78
N HIS A 197 -12.13 -1.34 -16.63
CA HIS A 197 -10.79 -1.46 -16.07
C HIS A 197 -10.46 -0.24 -15.22
N VAL A 198 -9.53 -0.43 -14.29
CA VAL A 198 -8.96 0.63 -13.46
C VAL A 198 -7.45 0.61 -13.63
N SER A 199 -6.86 1.78 -13.81
CA SER A 199 -5.42 1.96 -13.87
C SER A 199 -4.95 2.76 -12.66
N LEU A 200 -4.01 2.20 -11.90
CA LEU A 200 -3.35 2.85 -10.77
C LEU A 200 -1.90 3.12 -11.15
N PRO A 201 -1.58 4.28 -11.76
CA PRO A 201 -0.20 4.66 -11.99
C PRO A 201 0.47 4.96 -10.65
N ILE A 202 1.63 4.36 -10.42
CA ILE A 202 2.43 4.54 -9.22
C ILE A 202 3.85 4.91 -9.65
N THR A 203 4.44 5.91 -9.02
CA THR A 203 5.86 6.27 -9.19
C THR A 203 6.59 6.04 -7.89
N VAL A 204 7.75 5.39 -7.98
CA VAL A 204 8.73 5.35 -6.90
C VAL A 204 9.95 6.15 -7.36
N SER A 205 10.26 7.23 -6.66
CA SER A 205 11.48 8.01 -6.83
C SER A 205 12.37 7.87 -5.60
N TYR A 206 13.56 8.46 -5.63
CA TYR A 206 14.52 8.43 -4.52
C TYR A 206 15.01 9.86 -4.25
N ASN A 207 15.17 10.21 -2.98
CA ASN A 207 15.70 11.48 -2.51
C ASN A 207 16.64 11.30 -1.33
#